data_AF-A0A9C9BUW3-F1
#
_entry.id   AF-A0A9C9BUW3-F1
#
_cell.length_a   1.000
_cell.length_b   1.000
_cell.length_c   1.000
_cell.angle_alpha   90.00
_cell.angle_beta   90.00
_cell.angle_gamma   90.00
#
_symmetry.space_group_name_H-M   'P 1'
#
loop_
_entity.id
_entity.type
_entity.pdbx_description
1 polymer ?
#
loop_
_entity_poly.entity_id
_entity_poly.type
_entity_poly.pdbx_seq_one_letter_code
_entity_poly.pdbx_strand_id
1 'polypeptide(L)' 'MEHLGLNLGFLLVQLCNFAFLLAWLVAAVVALLQLRNAELPPTAKAVWAALVCFVPVLGAIAFFIVRPSEPPGP' A
#
# COMPACT_ATOMS: atom_id res chain seq x y z
N MET A 1 39.13 -12.23 14.66
CA MET A 1 38.24 -11.08 14.44
C MET A 1 37.09 -11.54 13.55
N GLU A 2 36.04 -12.09 14.15
CA GLU A 2 34.73 -12.32 13.51
C GLU A 2 33.66 -11.94 14.55
N HIS A 3 33.75 -10.72 15.08
CA HIS A 3 32.89 -10.19 16.16
C HIS A 3 31.56 -9.61 15.65
N LEU A 4 31.19 -9.88 14.40
CA LEU A 4 29.88 -9.56 13.87
C LEU A 4 29.04 -10.82 13.99
N GLY A 5 28.31 -10.99 15.11
CA GLY A 5 27.29 -12.02 15.31
C GLY A 5 26.08 -11.85 14.37
N LEU A 6 26.34 -11.63 13.08
CA LEU A 6 25.38 -11.36 12.03
C LEU A 6 24.77 -12.67 11.55
N ASN A 7 23.57 -12.95 12.02
CA ASN A 7 22.74 -13.99 11.45
C ASN A 7 22.22 -13.51 10.07
N LEU A 8 22.88 -13.95 9.00
CA LEU A 8 22.53 -13.56 7.62
C LEU A 8 21.05 -13.85 7.29
N GLY A 9 20.49 -14.93 7.83
CA GLY A 9 19.06 -15.25 7.68
C GLY A 9 18.17 -14.20 8.34
N PHE A 10 18.49 -13.78 9.56
CA PHE A 10 17.79 -12.71 10.24
C PHE A 10 17.89 -11.38 9.47
N LEU A 11 19.08 -11.04 8.98
CA LEU A 11 19.30 -9.80 8.21
C LEU A 11 18.49 -9.81 6.91
N LEU A 12 18.44 -10.95 6.20
CA LEU A 12 17.62 -11.10 5.00
C LEU A 12 16.13 -10.88 5.29
N VAL A 13 15.59 -11.54 6.32
CA VAL A 13 14.19 -11.37 6.74
C VAL A 13 13.90 -9.93 7.11
N GLN A 14 14.84 -9.26 7.78
CA GLN A 14 14.69 -7.87 8.18
C GLN A 14 14.67 -6.93 6.97
N LEU A 15 15.55 -7.14 5.98
CA LEU A 15 15.53 -6.42 4.71
C LEU A 15 14.22 -6.65 3.95
N CYS A 16 13.71 -7.89 3.89
CA CYS A 16 12.43 -8.20 3.28
C CYS A 16 11.27 -7.47 3.96
N ASN A 17 11.24 -7.42 5.30
CA ASN A 17 10.22 -6.69 6.05
C ASN A 17 10.27 -5.18 5.77
N PHE A 18 11.47 -4.59 5.72
CA PHE A 18 11.62 -3.18 5.35
C PHE A 18 11.18 -2.91 3.91
N ALA A 19 11.56 -3.77 2.97
CA ALA A 19 11.12 -3.66 1.58
C ALA A 19 9.60 -3.77 1.46
N PHE A 20 8.97 -4.67 2.21
CA PHE A 20 7.52 -4.84 2.22
C PHE A 20 6.80 -3.61 2.79
N LEU A 21 7.31 -3.04 3.88
CA LEU A 21 6.79 -1.81 4.47
C LEU A 21 6.93 -0.62 3.51
N LEU A 22 8.08 -0.47 2.84
CA LEU A 22 8.33 0.56 1.84
C LEU A 22 7.41 0.40 0.63
N ALA A 23 7.24 -0.83 0.13
CA ALA A 23 6.34 -1.13 -0.97
C ALA A 23 4.90 -0.73 -0.63
N TRP A 24 4.44 -1.02 0.58
CA TRP A 24 3.12 -0.57 1.05
C TRP A 24 3.01 0.96 1.09
N LEU A 25 3.99 1.66 1.66
CA LEU A 25 3.96 3.13 1.72
C LEU A 25 3.88 3.76 0.33
N VAL A 26 4.68 3.27 -0.61
CA VAL A 26 4.63 3.72 -2.01
C VAL A 26 3.26 3.45 -2.61
N ALA A 27 2.74 2.23 -2.45
CA ALA A 27 1.41 1.85 -2.96
C ALA A 27 0.30 2.72 -2.35
N ALA A 28 0.36 3.02 -1.05
CA ALA A 28 -0.61 3.86 -0.36
C ALA A 28 -0.56 5.30 -0.88
N VAL A 29 0.63 5.89 -1.03
CA VAL A 29 0.78 7.24 -1.60
C VAL A 29 0.24 7.30 -3.02
N VAL A 30 0.60 6.34 -3.88
CA VAL A 30 0.10 6.25 -5.25
C VAL A 30 -1.43 6.10 -5.28
N ALA A 31 -1.99 5.25 -4.43
CA ALA A 31 -3.44 5.07 -4.32
C ALA A 31 -4.14 6.38 -3.89
N LEU A 32 -3.62 7.09 -2.89
CA LEU A 32 -4.18 8.36 -2.44
C LEU A 32 -4.07 9.47 -3.50
N LEU A 33 -2.96 9.53 -4.24
CA LEU A 33 -2.80 10.47 -5.35
C LEU A 33 -3.79 10.21 -6.49
N GLN A 34 -4.05 8.94 -6.81
CA GLN A 34 -5.08 8.59 -7.79
C GLN A 34 -6.49 8.88 -7.27
N LEU A 35 -6.76 8.56 -6.00
CA LEU A 35 -8.04 8.81 -5.35
C LEU A 35 -8.39 10.30 -5.30
N ARG A 36 -7.38 11.17 -5.11
CA ARG A 36 -7.55 12.64 -5.17
C ARG A 36 -8.21 13.06 -6.48
N ASN A 37 -7.73 12.49 -7.59
CA ASN A 37 -8.17 12.83 -8.94
C ASN A 37 -9.38 12.00 -9.41
N ALA A 38 -9.83 11.00 -8.64
CA ALA A 38 -10.96 10.15 -8.98
C ALA A 38 -12.29 10.93 -9.04
N GLU A 39 -13.15 10.62 -9.99
CA GLU A 39 -14.52 11.18 -10.04
C GLU A 39 -15.47 10.35 -9.16
N LEU A 40 -15.26 10.44 -7.85
CA LEU A 40 -16.05 9.73 -6.84
C LEU A 40 -16.78 10.71 -5.93
N PRO A 41 -17.98 10.33 -5.42
CA PRO A 41 -18.65 11.08 -4.37
C PRO A 41 -17.73 11.30 -3.15
N PRO A 42 -17.84 12.43 -2.43
CA PRO A 42 -16.96 12.76 -1.32
C PRO A 42 -16.90 11.67 -0.23
N THR A 43 -18.03 11.05 0.08
CA THR A 43 -18.13 9.96 1.06
C THR A 43 -17.40 8.71 0.60
N ALA A 44 -17.54 8.32 -0.68
CA ALA A 44 -16.82 7.19 -1.25
C ALA A 44 -15.30 7.43 -1.25
N LYS A 45 -14.86 8.66 -1.55
CA LYS A 45 -13.43 9.02 -1.41
C LYS A 45 -12.94 8.88 0.02
N ALA A 46 -13.70 9.37 1.00
CA ALA A 46 -13.31 9.27 2.41
C ALA A 46 -13.16 7.81 2.87
N VAL A 47 -14.07 6.93 2.45
CA VAL A 47 -14.00 5.49 2.76
C VAL A 47 -12.75 4.84 2.15
N TRP A 48 -12.44 5.13 0.88
CA TRP A 48 -11.23 4.60 0.25
C TRP A 48 -9.95 5.12 0.90
N ALA A 49 -9.91 6.41 1.25
CA ALA A 49 -8.77 6.98 1.97
C ALA A 49 -8.58 6.31 3.34
N ALA A 50 -9.67 6.10 4.08
CA ALA A 50 -9.65 5.38 5.35
C ALA A 50 -9.17 3.93 5.16
N LEU A 51 -9.66 3.22 4.15
CA LEU A 51 -9.25 1.85 3.86
C LEU A 51 -7.74 1.75 3.58
N VAL A 52 -7.21 2.63 2.71
CA VAL A 52 -5.78 2.66 2.34
C VAL A 52 -4.89 3.01 3.54
N CYS A 53 -5.35 3.89 4.43
CA CYS A 53 -4.59 4.33 5.61
C CYS A 53 -4.67 3.35 6.78
N PHE A 54 -5.85 2.80 7.09
CA PHE A 54 -6.10 1.97 8.28
C PHE A 54 -5.97 0.47 8.04
N VAL A 55 -6.00 0.03 6.79
CA VAL A 55 -5.80 -1.38 6.42
C VAL A 55 -4.54 -1.48 5.56
N PRO A 56 -3.35 -1.58 6.19
CA PRO A 56 -2.08 -1.64 5.47
C PRO A 56 -2.07 -2.79 4.45
N VAL A 57 -1.40 -2.57 3.33
CA VAL A 57 -1.24 -3.51 2.21
C VAL A 57 -2.58 -3.82 1.52
N LEU A 58 -3.54 -4.42 2.22
CA LEU A 58 -4.82 -4.86 1.67
C LEU A 58 -5.67 -3.68 1.17
N GLY A 59 -5.70 -2.55 1.88
CA GLY A 59 -6.46 -1.38 1.45
C GLY A 59 -5.93 -0.77 0.15
N ALA A 60 -4.60 -0.68 0.02
CA ALA A 60 -3.95 -0.24 -1.21
C ALA A 60 -4.18 -1.23 -2.36
N ILE A 61 -3.98 -2.53 -2.12
CA ILE A 61 -4.22 -3.58 -3.13
C ILE A 61 -5.68 -3.57 -3.60
N ALA A 62 -6.64 -3.51 -2.68
CA ALA A 62 -8.06 -3.47 -3.01
C ALA A 62 -8.40 -2.26 -3.91
N PHE A 63 -7.79 -1.10 -3.63
CA PHE A 63 -7.98 0.10 -4.46
C PHE A 63 -7.50 -0.13 -5.90
N PHE A 64 -6.34 -0.75 -6.09
CA PHE A 64 -5.80 -1.05 -7.42
C PHE A 64 -6.54 -2.17 -8.17
N ILE A 65 -7.17 -3.11 -7.45
CA ILE A 65 -7.98 -4.17 -8.04
C ILE A 65 -9.35 -3.63 -8.46
N VAL A 66 -10.04 -2.95 -7.55
CA VAL A 66 -11.42 -2.48 -7.78
C VAL A 66 -11.45 -1.30 -8.74
N ARG A 67 -10.39 -0.48 -8.77
CA ARG A 67 -10.28 0.73 -9.61
C ARG A 67 -11.56 1.56 -9.58
N PRO A 68 -11.94 2.10 -8.41
CA PRO A 68 -13.27 2.67 -8.19
C PRO A 68 -13.62 3.86 -9.10
N SER A 69 -12.64 4.45 -9.78
CA SER A 69 -12.81 5.55 -10.73
C SER A 69 -13.19 5.09 -12.14
N GLU A 70 -13.07 3.81 -12.46
CA GLU A 70 -13.35 3.26 -13.80
C GLU A 70 -14.86 2.96 -13.90
N PRO A 71 -15.56 3.40 -14.97
CA PRO A 71 -16.94 3.02 -15.20
C PRO A 71 -17.08 1.49 -15.29
N PRO A 72 -18.21 0.91 -14.89
CA PRO A 72 -18.47 -0.51 -15.13
C PRO A 72 -18.29 -0.81 -16.62
N GLY A 73 -17.49 -1.82 -16.95
CA GLY A 73 -17.32 -2.27 -18.33
C GLY A 73 -18.66 -2.68 -18.97
N PRO A 74 -18.72 -2.78 -20.31
CA PRO A 74 -19.94 -3.13 -21.03
C PRO A 74 -20.53 -4.48 -20.62
#